data_AF-A0A1W1HPP7-F1
#
_entry.id   AF-A0A1W1HPP7-F1
#
_cell.length_a   1.000
_cell.length_b   1.000
_cell.length_c   1.000
_cell.angle_alpha   90.00
_cell.angle_beta   90.00
_cell.angle_gamma   90.00
#
_symmetry.space_group_name_H-M   'P 1'
#
loop_
_entity.id
_entity.type
_entity.pdbx_description
1 polymer ?
#
loop_
_entity_poly.entity_id
_entity_poly.type
_entity_poly.pdbx_seq_one_letter_code
_entity_poly.pdbx_strand_id
1 'polypeptide(L)'
;MDNPHPISIGALVSGLMSDFRCLLRQEMELARHEMEHERHKLSSIMIQSGIGLLLGMIAILFLLLMVVHLLVTYTNLPLWACFGIVGFISALGTGGLLYRVARIGAGLRLWPFRTFHSLKEDIRWIKERVLSTRT
;
A
#
# COMPACT_ATOMS: atom_id res chain seq x y z
N MET A 1 -69.90 -0.06 14.29
CA MET A 1 -69.26 -1.35 14.61
C MET A 1 -67.81 -1.21 14.25
N ASP A 2 -67.02 -0.98 15.29
CA ASP A 2 -65.58 -0.75 15.29
C ASP A 2 -64.81 -1.93 14.70
N ASN A 3 -63.78 -1.62 13.91
CA ASN A 3 -62.50 -2.29 14.07
C ASN A 3 -61.37 -1.39 13.52
N PRO A 4 -60.55 -0.80 14.39
CA PRO A 4 -59.36 -0.07 13.99
C PRO A 4 -58.28 -1.09 13.64
N HIS A 5 -57.70 -1.04 12.44
CA HIS A 5 -56.44 -1.73 12.20
C HIS A 5 -55.36 -0.98 12.97
N PRO A 6 -54.78 -1.53 14.06
CA PRO A 6 -53.59 -0.92 14.64
C PRO A 6 -52.52 -1.06 13.57
N ILE A 7 -52.06 0.07 13.03
CA ILE A 7 -50.83 0.11 12.24
C ILE A 7 -49.74 -0.39 13.18
N SER A 8 -49.44 -1.68 13.04
CA SER A 8 -48.63 -2.41 13.99
C SER A 8 -47.22 -1.84 13.90
N ILE A 9 -46.74 -1.28 15.01
CA ILE A 9 -45.36 -0.79 15.15
C ILE A 9 -44.35 -1.89 14.75
N GLY A 10 -44.73 -3.17 14.92
CA GLY A 10 -43.97 -4.31 14.43
C GLY A 10 -43.81 -4.37 12.91
N ALA A 11 -44.81 -3.93 12.13
CA ALA A 11 -44.73 -3.86 10.67
C ALA A 11 -43.79 -2.75 10.19
N LEU A 12 -43.76 -1.60 10.88
CA LEU A 12 -42.83 -0.49 10.59
C LEU A 12 -41.38 -0.84 10.95
N VAL A 13 -41.15 -1.48 12.10
CA VAL A 13 -39.82 -1.95 12.52
C VAL A 13 -39.33 -3.07 11.59
N SER A 14 -40.22 -3.97 11.16
CA SER A 14 -39.92 -4.98 10.15
C SER A 14 -39.54 -4.35 8.80
N GLY A 15 -40.26 -3.32 8.37
CA GLY A 15 -39.94 -2.56 7.16
C GLY A 15 -38.56 -1.89 7.24
N LEU A 16 -38.29 -1.18 8.34
CA LEU A 16 -37.00 -0.51 8.55
C LEU A 16 -35.82 -1.50 8.61
N MET A 17 -35.99 -2.66 9.25
CA MET A 17 -34.96 -3.71 9.24
C MET A 17 -34.73 -4.30 7.85
N SER A 18 -35.77 -4.41 7.02
CA SER A 18 -35.63 -4.84 5.63
C SER A 18 -34.83 -3.82 4.81
N ASP A 19 -35.10 -2.53 5.00
CA ASP A 19 -34.40 -1.46 4.28
C ASP A 19 -32.94 -1.33 4.71
N PHE A 20 -32.64 -1.47 6.00
CA PHE A 20 -31.25 -1.53 6.49
C PHE A 20 -30.47 -2.71 5.90
N ARG A 21 -31.10 -3.88 5.76
CA ARG A 21 -30.48 -5.04 5.11
C ARG A 21 -30.24 -4.79 3.61
N CYS A 22 -31.14 -4.06 2.95
CA CYS A 22 -30.98 -3.66 1.56
C CYS A 22 -29.79 -2.70 1.37
N LEU A 23 -29.72 -1.66 2.21
CA LEU A 23 -28.61 -0.69 2.20
C LEU A 23 -27.25 -1.33 2.49
N LEU A 24 -27.17 -2.23 3.48
CA LEU A 24 -25.94 -2.95 3.78
C LEU A 24 -25.48 -3.84 2.61
N ARG A 25 -26.41 -4.46 1.88
CA ARG A 25 -26.06 -5.21 0.67
C ARG A 25 -25.49 -4.29 -0.41
N GLN A 26 -26.11 -3.13 -0.62
CA GLN A 26 -25.61 -2.15 -1.58
C GLN A 26 -24.22 -1.63 -1.22
N GLU A 27 -23.98 -1.27 0.04
CA GLU A 27 -22.64 -0.83 0.48
C GLU A 27 -21.59 -1.94 0.33
N MET A 28 -21.95 -3.19 0.60
CA MET A 28 -21.05 -4.32 0.36
C MET A 28 -20.77 -4.55 -1.13
N GLU A 29 -21.76 -4.39 -2.00
CA GLU A 29 -21.58 -4.48 -3.46
C GLU A 29 -20.72 -3.33 -3.99
N LEU A 30 -20.94 -2.11 -3.52
CA LEU A 30 -20.18 -0.93 -3.90
C LEU A 30 -18.72 -1.03 -3.42
N ALA A 31 -18.52 -1.43 -2.17
CA ALA A 31 -17.18 -1.66 -1.61
C ALA A 31 -16.44 -2.76 -2.36
N ARG A 32 -17.11 -3.85 -2.74
CA ARG A 32 -16.50 -4.90 -3.57
C ARG A 32 -16.07 -4.37 -4.93
N HIS A 33 -16.92 -3.56 -5.58
CA HIS A 33 -16.64 -2.98 -6.89
C HIS A 33 -15.47 -1.98 -6.83
N GLU A 34 -15.42 -1.13 -5.81
CA GLU A 34 -14.32 -0.18 -5.59
C GLU A 34 -13.00 -0.93 -5.31
N MET A 35 -13.04 -1.96 -4.46
CA MET A 35 -11.87 -2.81 -4.17
C MET A 35 -11.34 -3.53 -5.42
N GLU A 36 -12.21 -4.01 -6.30
CA GLU A 36 -11.79 -4.62 -7.58
C GLU A 36 -11.15 -3.58 -8.52
N HIS A 37 -11.70 -2.38 -8.59
CA HIS A 37 -11.11 -1.28 -9.37
C HIS A 37 -9.74 -0.84 -8.84
N GLU A 38 -9.58 -0.69 -7.52
CA GLU A 38 -8.29 -0.35 -6.92
C GLU A 38 -7.26 -1.47 -7.10
N ARG A 39 -7.66 -2.75 -7.00
CA ARG A 39 -6.78 -3.90 -7.22
C ARG A 39 -6.20 -3.94 -8.63
N HIS A 40 -7.00 -3.62 -9.66
CA HIS A 40 -6.51 -3.55 -11.03
C HIS A 40 -5.50 -2.42 -11.25
N LYS A 41 -5.69 -1.29 -10.56
CA LYS A 41 -4.77 -0.16 -10.63
C LYS A 41 -3.46 -0.47 -9.89
N LEU A 42 -3.53 -1.13 -8.74
CA LEU A 42 -2.35 -1.55 -7.98
C LEU A 42 -1.58 -2.67 -8.68
N SER A 43 -2.27 -3.65 -9.28
CA SER A 43 -1.61 -4.76 -9.97
C SER A 43 -0.86 -4.31 -11.23
N SER A 44 -1.44 -3.40 -12.02
CA SER A 44 -0.77 -2.84 -13.20
C SER A 44 0.50 -2.07 -12.83
N ILE A 45 0.47 -1.26 -11.77
CA ILE A 45 1.66 -0.55 -11.26
C ILE A 45 2.73 -1.53 -10.77
N MET A 46 2.33 -2.59 -10.06
CA MET A 46 3.27 -3.58 -9.54
C MET A 46 3.94 -4.39 -10.66
N ILE A 47 3.19 -4.76 -11.70
CA ILE A 47 3.73 -5.48 -12.87
C ILE A 47 4.70 -4.58 -13.64
N GLN A 48 4.32 -3.32 -13.93
CA GLN A 48 5.18 -2.38 -14.65
C GLN A 48 6.46 -2.06 -13.87
N SER A 49 6.36 -1.87 -12.55
CA SER A 49 7.53 -1.68 -11.69
C SER A 49 8.43 -2.91 -11.65
N GLY A 50 7.87 -4.11 -11.64
CA GLY A 50 8.65 -5.36 -11.64
C GLY A 50 9.46 -5.54 -12.92
N ILE A 51 8.85 -5.28 -14.07
CA ILE A 51 9.53 -5.35 -15.38
C ILE A 51 10.65 -4.30 -15.44
N GLY A 52 10.38 -3.06 -15.01
CA GLY A 52 11.39 -1.99 -14.99
C GLY A 52 12.59 -2.34 -14.09
N LEU A 53 12.35 -2.93 -12.92
CA LEU A 53 13.40 -3.38 -12.02
C LEU A 53 14.25 -4.48 -12.65
N LEU A 54 13.63 -5.48 -13.27
CA LEU A 54 14.34 -6.58 -13.93
C LEU A 54 15.19 -6.07 -15.09
N LEU A 55 14.63 -5.21 -15.94
CA LEU A 55 15.34 -4.62 -17.07
C LEU A 55 16.50 -3.74 -16.60
N GLY A 56 16.30 -2.97 -15.53
CA GLY A 56 17.34 -2.18 -14.88
C GLY A 56 18.49 -3.04 -14.34
N MET A 57 18.19 -4.18 -13.70
CA MET A 57 19.20 -5.13 -13.23
C MET A 57 20.05 -5.68 -14.39
N ILE A 58 19.40 -6.06 -15.51
CA ILE A 58 20.10 -6.56 -16.70
C ILE A 58 20.99 -5.46 -17.31
N ALA A 59 20.50 -4.23 -17.40
CA ALA A 59 21.27 -3.09 -17.90
C ALA A 59 22.51 -2.81 -17.05
N ILE A 60 22.38 -2.83 -15.72
CA ILE A 60 23.51 -2.66 -14.79
C ILE A 60 24.54 -3.78 -14.98
N LEU A 61 24.10 -5.02 -15.13
CA LEU A 61 24.98 -6.16 -15.37
C LEU A 61 25.79 -5.97 -16.66
N PHE A 62 25.14 -5.58 -17.75
CA PHE A 62 25.80 -5.30 -19.03
C PHE A 62 26.80 -4.14 -18.93
N LEU A 63 26.45 -3.10 -18.16
CA LEU A 63 27.34 -1.97 -17.91
C LEU A 63 28.59 -2.40 -17.13
N LEU A 64 28.45 -3.25 -16.10
CA LEU A 64 29.61 -3.82 -15.40
C LEU A 64 30.50 -4.64 -16.33
N LEU A 65 29.91 -5.49 -17.17
CA LEU A 65 30.63 -6.29 -18.16
C LEU A 65 31.42 -5.40 -19.14
N MET A 66 30.80 -4.32 -19.63
CA MET A 66 31.47 -3.33 -20.47
C MET A 66 32.68 -2.72 -19.75
N VAL A 67 32.52 -2.30 -18.50
CA VAL A 67 33.61 -1.70 -17.70
C VAL A 67 34.75 -2.68 -17.48
N VAL A 68 34.46 -3.94 -17.16
CA VAL A 68 35.48 -4.99 -16.98
C VAL A 68 36.25 -5.23 -18.27
N HIS A 69 35.55 -5.37 -19.40
CA HIS A 69 36.20 -5.55 -20.70
C HIS A 69 37.09 -4.36 -21.07
N LEU A 70 36.61 -3.14 -20.85
CA LEU A 70 37.39 -1.92 -21.09
C LEU A 70 38.67 -1.90 -20.24
N LEU A 71 38.56 -2.27 -18.96
CA LEU A 71 39.69 -2.28 -18.04
C LEU A 71 40.72 -3.36 -18.38
N VAL A 72 40.28 -4.54 -18.83
CA VAL A 72 41.17 -5.61 -19.31
C VAL A 72 41.94 -5.15 -20.55
N THR A 73 41.27 -4.51 -21.50
CA THR A 73 41.91 -4.00 -22.73
C THR A 73 42.98 -2.94 -22.43
N TYR A 74 42.73 -2.04 -21.48
CA TYR A 74 43.67 -0.95 -21.18
C TYR A 74 44.79 -1.32 -20.21
N THR A 75 44.56 -2.27 -19.31
CA THR A 75 45.48 -2.47 -18.15
C THR A 75 46.28 -3.77 -18.22
N ASN A 76 45.99 -4.69 -19.15
CA ASN A 76 46.63 -6.02 -19.25
C ASN A 76 46.65 -6.81 -17.91
N LEU A 77 45.78 -6.43 -16.96
CA LEU A 77 45.69 -7.05 -15.65
C LEU A 77 44.97 -8.41 -15.76
N PRO A 78 45.30 -9.36 -14.87
CA PRO A 78 44.56 -10.61 -14.79
C PRO A 78 43.08 -10.35 -14.50
N LEU A 79 42.19 -11.07 -15.20
CA LEU A 79 40.73 -10.89 -15.16
C LEU A 79 40.18 -10.78 -13.73
N TRP A 80 40.71 -11.57 -12.80
CA TRP A 80 40.26 -11.60 -11.41
C TRP A 80 40.48 -10.28 -10.67
N ALA A 81 41.58 -9.56 -10.96
CA ALA A 81 41.84 -8.25 -10.37
C ALA A 81 40.85 -7.18 -10.88
N CYS A 82 40.53 -7.21 -12.18
CA CYS A 82 39.53 -6.31 -12.77
C CYS A 82 38.13 -6.57 -12.19
N PHE A 83 37.72 -7.83 -12.07
CA PHE A 83 36.45 -8.19 -11.42
C PHE A 83 36.42 -7.77 -9.95
N GLY A 84 37.53 -7.93 -9.22
CA GLY A 84 37.64 -7.52 -7.83
C GLY A 84 37.44 -6.01 -7.65
N ILE A 85 38.11 -5.18 -8.46
CA ILE A 85 38.02 -3.72 -8.36
C ILE A 85 36.62 -3.22 -8.75
N VAL A 86 36.10 -3.67 -9.91
CA VAL A 86 34.79 -3.24 -10.39
C VAL A 86 33.68 -3.73 -9.46
N GLY A 87 33.77 -4.98 -9.00
CA GLY A 87 32.84 -5.56 -8.03
C GLY A 87 32.87 -4.81 -6.69
N PHE A 88 34.06 -4.45 -6.19
CA PHE A 88 34.19 -3.70 -4.95
C PHE A 88 33.60 -2.28 -5.05
N ILE A 89 33.88 -1.55 -6.14
CA ILE A 89 33.31 -0.21 -6.36
C ILE A 89 31.79 -0.28 -6.51
N SER A 90 31.28 -1.26 -7.27
CA SER A 90 29.85 -1.46 -7.45
C SER A 90 29.16 -1.87 -6.16
N ALA A 91 29.78 -2.74 -5.35
CA ALA A 91 29.27 -3.15 -4.05
C ALA A 91 29.20 -1.99 -3.06
N LEU A 92 30.22 -1.12 -3.02
CA LEU A 92 30.21 0.09 -2.20
C LEU A 92 29.13 1.08 -2.68
N GLY A 93 29.00 1.29 -3.98
CA GLY A 93 27.97 2.15 -4.55
C GLY A 93 26.56 1.66 -4.23
N THR A 94 26.30 0.37 -4.47
CA THR A 94 25.01 -0.27 -4.21
C THR A 94 24.71 -0.31 -2.72
N GLY A 95 25.68 -0.66 -1.87
CA GLY A 95 25.54 -0.67 -0.41
C GLY A 95 25.26 0.73 0.15
N GLY A 96 25.92 1.76 -0.36
CA GLY A 96 25.66 3.15 -0.01
C GLY A 96 24.26 3.61 -0.42
N LEU A 97 23.84 3.28 -1.64
CA LEU A 97 22.50 3.62 -2.14
C LEU A 97 21.41 2.89 -1.33
N LEU A 98 21.58 1.60 -1.08
CA LEU A 98 20.68 0.80 -0.25
C LEU A 98 20.63 1.32 1.18
N TYR A 99 21.75 1.75 1.76
CA TYR A 99 21.75 2.37 3.08
C TYR A 99 20.96 3.69 3.09
N ARG A 100 21.10 4.53 2.05
CA ARG A 100 20.31 5.76 1.89
C ARG A 100 18.82 5.46 1.75
N VAL A 101 18.46 4.51 0.89
CA VAL A 101 17.06 4.09 0.67
C VAL A 101 16.50 3.47 1.94
N ALA A 102 17.25 2.62 2.65
CA ALA A 102 16.83 2.03 3.92
C ALA A 102 16.66 3.09 5.00
N ARG A 103 17.52 4.13 5.04
CA ARG A 103 17.37 5.26 5.97
C ARG A 103 16.15 6.13 5.66
N ILE A 104 15.86 6.38 4.39
CA ILE A 104 14.65 7.11 3.96
C ILE A 104 13.40 6.26 4.19
N GLY A 105 13.45 4.97 3.85
CA GLY A 105 12.40 3.98 4.07
C GLY A 105 12.11 3.74 5.55
N ALA A 106 13.13 3.73 6.40
CA ALA A 106 12.96 3.71 7.86
C ALA A 106 12.33 5.01 8.40
N GLY A 107 12.51 6.13 7.70
CA GLY A 107 11.79 7.38 7.93
C GLY A 107 10.35 7.36 7.40
N LEU A 108 10.08 6.60 6.33
CA LEU A 108 8.75 6.21 5.87
C LEU A 108 8.20 5.10 6.77
N ARG A 109 8.00 5.48 8.03
CA ARG A 109 7.16 4.80 8.98
C ARG A 109 5.78 4.65 8.31
N LEU A 110 5.50 3.48 7.74
CA LEU A 110 4.16 2.97 7.39
C LEU A 110 3.29 2.80 8.66
N TRP A 111 3.40 3.75 9.58
CA TRP A 111 2.65 3.83 10.82
C TRP A 111 2.29 5.30 11.01
N PRO A 112 1.09 5.73 10.61
CA PRO A 112 0.64 7.09 10.78
C PRO A 112 0.30 7.26 12.28
N PHE A 113 1.33 7.46 13.10
CA PHE A 113 1.21 7.63 14.54
C PHE A 113 0.54 8.96 14.94
N ARG A 114 0.28 9.87 13.97
CA ARG A 114 -0.49 11.09 14.23
C ARG A 114 -2.00 10.88 14.19
N THR A 115 -2.51 9.92 13.42
CA THR A 115 -3.97 9.69 13.32
C THR A 115 -4.56 9.01 14.54
N PHE A 116 -3.75 8.30 15.34
CA PHE A 116 -4.25 7.69 16.58
C PHE A 116 -4.66 8.70 17.64
N HIS A 117 -4.08 9.92 17.65
CA HIS A 117 -4.49 10.94 18.60
C HIS A 117 -5.85 11.55 18.22
N SER A 118 -6.05 11.88 16.93
CA SER A 118 -7.34 12.37 16.42
C SER A 118 -8.44 11.33 16.55
N LEU A 119 -8.18 10.05 16.22
CA LEU A 119 -9.16 8.98 16.38
C LEU A 119 -9.60 8.78 17.85
N LYS A 120 -8.67 8.92 18.81
CA LYS A 120 -9.00 8.81 20.24
C LYS A 120 -9.86 9.98 20.71
N GLU A 121 -9.66 11.15 20.12
CA GLU A 121 -10.46 12.34 20.37
C GLU A 121 -11.86 12.19 19.74
N ASP A 122 -11.94 11.70 18.50
CA ASP A 122 -13.20 11.45 17.78
C ASP A 122 -14.09 10.43 18.52
N ILE A 123 -13.51 9.34 19.05
CA ILE A 123 -14.24 8.36 19.86
C ILE A 123 -14.78 9.00 21.15
N ARG A 124 -14.06 9.94 21.74
CA ARG A 124 -14.49 10.64 22.97
C ARG A 124 -15.69 11.54 22.68
N TRP A 125 -15.64 12.31 21.60
CA TRP A 125 -16.75 13.15 21.15
C TRP A 125 -18.01 12.34 20.81
N ILE A 126 -17.86 11.19 20.15
CA ILE A 126 -18.98 10.30 19.83
C ILE A 126 -19.60 9.72 21.12
N LYS A 127 -18.76 9.26 22.06
CA LYS A 127 -19.23 8.74 23.35
C LYS A 127 -19.99 9.80 24.13
N GLU A 128 -19.51 11.03 24.14
CA GLU A 128 -20.13 12.16 24.85
C GLU A 128 -21.45 12.57 24.20
N ARG A 129 -21.54 12.55 22.86
CA ARG A 129 -22.79 12.81 22.12
C ARG A 129 -23.84 11.72 22.33
N VAL A 130 -23.45 10.45 22.38
CA VAL A 130 -24.37 9.33 22.65
C VAL A 130 -24.87 9.34 24.10
N LEU A 131 -24.02 9.73 25.06
CA LEU A 131 -24.42 9.85 26.46
C LEU A 131 -25.28 11.10 26.72
N SER A 132 -24.99 12.22 26.05
CA SER A 132 -25.74 13.47 26.18
C SER A 132 -27.14 13.43 25.54
N THR A 133 -27.39 12.51 24.61
CA THR A 133 -28.72 12.36 23.98
C THR A 133 -29.67 11.50 24.83
N ARG A 134 -29.21 11.02 26.00
CA ARG A 134 -29.96 10.10 26.89
C ARG A 134 -30.34 10.72 28.25
N THR A 135 -30.30 12.05 28.35
CA THR A 135 -30.88 12.86 29.43
C THR A 135 -31.81 13.89 28.81
#